data_AF-A0A432QZN8-F1
#
_entry.id   AF-A0A432QZN8-F1
#
_cell.length_a   1.000
_cell.length_b   1.000
_cell.length_c   1.000
_cell.angle_alpha   90.00
_cell.angle_beta   90.00
_cell.angle_gamma   90.00
#
_symmetry.space_group_name_H-M   'P 1'
#
loop_
_entity.id
_entity.type
_entity.pdbx_description
1 polymer ?
#
loop_
_entity_poly.entity_id
_entity_poly.type
_entity_poly.pdbx_seq_one_letter_code
_entity_poly.pdbx_strand_id
1 'polypeptide(L)'
;MNLPAQKTNSNSPPVTVDIEVLPQHSGSRFDHFLVQFVAATSRNHLVQSIREGLLRVDGKSKKSSYRLKAGEHISGTLFVPQAPILTPEKIPFEILYEDDALLFLSKPP
;
A
#
# COMPACT_ATOMS: atom_id res chain seq x y z
N MET A 1 -1.83 -39.23 8.76
CA MET A 1 -3.02 -38.40 8.48
C MET A 1 -2.66 -36.99 8.91
N ASN A 2 -2.01 -36.23 8.03
CA ASN A 2 -1.43 -34.92 8.37
C ASN A 2 -2.44 -33.79 8.06
N LEU A 3 -2.81 -33.02 9.09
CA LEU A 3 -3.07 -31.57 8.94
C LEU A 3 -1.78 -30.91 8.39
N PRO A 4 -1.81 -29.81 7.61
CA PRO A 4 -2.52 -28.59 8.00
C PRO A 4 -3.00 -27.67 6.85
N ALA A 5 -3.95 -26.78 7.14
CA ALA A 5 -4.07 -25.51 6.43
C ALA A 5 -4.53 -24.44 7.43
N GLN A 6 -3.54 -23.79 8.05
CA GLN A 6 -3.78 -22.57 8.80
C GLN A 6 -4.18 -21.48 7.80
N LYS A 7 -5.47 -21.15 7.77
CA LYS A 7 -6.00 -19.95 7.14
C LYS A 7 -5.47 -18.75 7.92
N THR A 8 -4.40 -18.13 7.48
CA THR A 8 -3.97 -16.83 8.00
C THR A 8 -4.83 -15.74 7.36
N ASN A 9 -5.95 -15.40 8.00
CA ASN A 9 -6.68 -14.17 7.71
C ASN A 9 -5.80 -12.98 8.12
N SER A 10 -5.12 -12.34 7.17
CA SER A 10 -4.52 -11.02 7.39
C SER A 10 -5.59 -9.94 7.19
N ASN A 11 -6.56 -9.87 8.11
CA ASN A 11 -7.54 -8.79 8.13
C ASN A 11 -6.97 -7.60 8.91
N SER A 12 -6.05 -6.85 8.31
CA SER A 12 -5.66 -5.55 8.88
C SER A 12 -6.81 -4.57 8.63
N PRO A 13 -7.31 -3.85 9.66
CA PRO A 13 -8.35 -2.85 9.46
C PRO A 13 -7.85 -1.78 8.46
N PRO A 14 -8.74 -1.25 7.61
CA PRO A 14 -8.38 -0.19 6.68
C PRO A 14 -7.81 0.99 7.46
N VAL A 15 -6.66 1.50 7.02
CA VAL A 15 -6.05 2.68 7.63
C VAL A 15 -6.93 3.90 7.27
N THR A 16 -7.56 4.48 8.28
CA THR A 16 -8.40 5.67 8.14
C THR A 16 -7.56 6.93 8.34
N VAL A 17 -7.86 7.96 7.57
CA VAL A 17 -7.26 9.29 7.65
C VAL A 17 -8.36 10.27 8.06
N ASP A 18 -8.07 11.09 9.07
CA ASP A 18 -8.93 12.17 9.53
C ASP A 18 -8.06 13.31 10.07
N ILE A 19 -7.81 14.34 9.25
CA ILE A 19 -6.79 15.35 9.50
C ILE A 19 -7.28 16.73 9.08
N GLU A 20 -7.20 17.70 10.00
CA GLU A 20 -7.36 19.11 9.69
C GLU A 20 -6.04 19.73 9.17
N VAL A 21 -6.11 20.48 8.08
CA VAL A 21 -4.96 21.18 7.52
C VAL A 21 -4.69 22.45 8.32
N LEU A 22 -3.65 22.43 9.14
CA LEU A 22 -3.22 23.60 9.90
C LEU A 22 -2.56 24.67 9.00
N PRO A 23 -2.54 25.96 9.42
CA PRO A 23 -2.00 27.06 8.61
C PRO A 23 -0.58 26.85 8.09
N GLN A 24 0.30 26.22 8.86
CA GLN A 24 1.68 25.93 8.46
C GLN A 24 1.80 24.94 7.29
N HIS A 25 0.73 24.19 6.99
CA HIS A 25 0.68 23.24 5.88
C HIS A 25 -0.08 23.78 4.67
N SER A 26 -0.63 25.00 4.75
CA SER A 26 -1.29 25.67 3.63
C SER A 26 -0.35 25.79 2.42
N GLY A 27 -0.88 25.54 1.22
CA GLY A 27 -0.12 25.52 -0.03
C GLY A 27 0.62 24.20 -0.30
N SER A 28 0.68 23.28 0.67
CA SER A 28 1.23 21.94 0.46
C SER A 28 0.42 21.17 -0.56
N ARG A 29 1.11 20.39 -1.39
CA ARG A 29 0.42 19.45 -2.28
C ARG A 29 -0.20 18.33 -1.46
N PHE A 30 -1.41 17.93 -1.83
CA PHE A 30 -2.19 16.93 -1.12
C PHE A 30 -1.45 15.60 -0.95
N ASP A 31 -0.82 15.10 -2.02
CA ASP A 31 0.00 13.88 -1.97
C ASP A 31 1.19 14.00 -1.01
N HIS A 32 1.93 15.11 -1.09
CA HIS A 32 3.11 15.34 -0.27
C HIS A 32 2.77 15.53 1.21
N PHE A 33 1.68 16.25 1.49
CA PHE A 33 1.15 16.38 2.84
C PHE A 33 0.86 15.01 3.43
N LEU A 34 0.10 14.16 2.73
CA LEU A 34 -0.24 12.83 3.24
C LEU A 34 0.98 11.93 3.50
N VAL A 35 2.04 12.02 2.70
CA VAL A 35 3.29 11.25 2.95
C VAL A 35 3.91 11.59 4.31
N GLN A 36 3.79 12.85 4.77
CA GLN A 36 4.36 13.28 6.05
C GLN A 36 3.53 12.80 7.24
N PHE A 37 2.22 12.65 7.07
CA PHE A 37 1.28 12.32 8.16
C PHE A 37 0.88 10.83 8.19
N VAL A 38 1.10 10.09 7.09
CA VAL A 38 0.68 8.70 6.94
C VAL A 38 1.92 7.83 6.67
N ALA A 39 2.61 7.47 7.75
CA ALA A 39 3.89 6.72 7.69
C ALA A 39 3.74 5.25 7.21
N ALA A 40 2.53 4.71 7.17
CA ALA A 40 2.28 3.28 7.02
C ALA A 40 2.09 2.79 5.57
N THR A 41 2.28 3.63 4.54
CA THR A 41 1.98 3.23 3.16
C THR A 41 2.95 3.78 2.11
N SER A 42 3.02 3.10 0.97
CA SER A 42 3.84 3.56 -0.16
C SER A 42 3.23 4.80 -0.81
N ARG A 43 4.07 5.63 -1.43
CA ARG A 43 3.60 6.79 -2.21
C ARG A 43 2.62 6.39 -3.33
N ASN A 44 2.85 5.22 -3.96
CA ASN A 44 1.95 4.72 -5.00
C ASN A 44 0.56 4.42 -4.46
N HIS A 45 0.44 3.83 -3.26
CA HIS A 45 -0.86 3.58 -2.64
C HIS A 45 -1.56 4.88 -2.26
N LEU A 46 -0.84 5.92 -1.79
CA LEU A 46 -1.45 7.24 -1.54
C LEU A 46 -2.01 7.86 -2.82
N VAL A 47 -1.22 7.88 -3.88
CA VAL A 47 -1.67 8.40 -5.19
C VAL A 47 -2.88 7.62 -5.69
N GLN A 48 -2.88 6.29 -5.55
CA GLN A 48 -4.01 5.45 -5.90
C GLN A 48 -5.24 5.77 -5.04
N SER A 49 -5.08 5.93 -3.72
CA SER A 49 -6.18 6.29 -2.81
C SER A 49 -6.84 7.62 -3.19
N ILE A 50 -6.03 8.61 -3.57
CA ILE A 50 -6.51 9.91 -4.06
C ILE A 50 -7.22 9.75 -5.41
N ARG A 51 -6.63 9.00 -6.33
CA ARG A 51 -7.18 8.77 -7.68
C ARG A 51 -8.54 8.05 -7.64
N GLU A 52 -8.67 7.05 -6.77
CA GLU A 52 -9.90 6.29 -6.57
C GLU A 52 -10.92 7.04 -5.70
N GLY A 53 -10.60 8.25 -5.22
CA GLY A 53 -11.50 9.07 -4.40
C GLY A 53 -11.76 8.52 -3.00
N LEU A 54 -10.89 7.62 -2.52
CA LEU A 54 -10.91 7.08 -1.16
C LEU A 54 -10.49 8.12 -0.13
N LEU A 55 -9.70 9.11 -0.54
CA LEU A 55 -9.33 10.29 0.25
C LEU A 55 -9.97 11.54 -0.33
N ARG A 56 -10.55 12.37 0.54
CA ARG A 56 -11.33 13.54 0.18
C ARG A 56 -10.87 14.75 0.98
N VAL A 57 -11.03 15.94 0.38
CA VAL A 57 -10.82 17.23 1.03
C VAL A 57 -12.18 17.93 1.11
N ASP A 58 -12.64 18.25 2.32
CA ASP A 58 -13.99 18.77 2.61
C ASP A 58 -15.09 17.94 1.95
N GLY A 59 -14.96 16.62 2.04
CA GLY A 59 -15.90 15.67 1.45
C GLY A 59 -15.85 15.56 -0.09
N LYS A 60 -14.94 16.26 -0.77
CA LYS A 60 -14.80 16.23 -2.24
C LYS A 60 -13.50 15.56 -2.68
N SER A 61 -13.56 14.76 -3.73
CA SER A 61 -12.36 14.20 -4.37
C SER A 61 -11.53 15.31 -5.02
N LYS A 62 -10.21 15.27 -4.81
CA LYS A 62 -9.25 16.23 -5.36
C LYS A 62 -8.11 15.48 -6.05
N LYS A 63 -7.44 16.14 -7.00
CA LYS A 63 -6.22 15.59 -7.62
C LYS A 63 -5.08 15.55 -6.62
N SER A 64 -4.15 14.62 -6.78
CA SER A 64 -2.93 14.53 -5.93
C SER A 64 -2.11 15.82 -5.88
N SER A 65 -2.10 16.58 -6.97
CA SER A 65 -1.40 17.87 -7.07
C SER A 65 -2.18 19.06 -6.49
N TYR A 66 -3.39 18.84 -5.94
CA TYR A 66 -4.18 19.89 -5.31
C TYR A 66 -3.39 20.54 -4.17
N ARG A 67 -3.41 21.87 -4.09
CA ARG A 67 -2.80 22.62 -3.00
C ARG A 67 -3.84 22.82 -1.90
N LEU A 68 -3.54 22.28 -0.73
CA LEU A 68 -4.39 22.37 0.45
C LEU A 68 -4.43 23.80 0.98
N LYS A 69 -5.53 24.15 1.63
CA LYS A 69 -5.73 25.41 2.34
C LYS A 69 -5.89 25.14 3.82
N ALA A 70 -5.50 26.11 4.63
CA ALA A 70 -5.72 26.07 6.07
C ALA A 70 -7.22 25.91 6.38
N GLY A 71 -7.53 25.04 7.35
CA GLY A 71 -8.89 24.71 7.77
C GLY A 71 -9.63 23.71 6.88
N GLU A 72 -9.04 23.28 5.76
CA GLU A 72 -9.61 22.15 4.99
C GLU A 72 -9.43 20.84 5.77
N HIS A 73 -10.40 19.95 5.61
CA HIS A 73 -10.44 18.68 6.31
C HIS A 73 -10.24 17.51 5.35
N ILE A 74 -9.23 16.69 5.63
CA ILE A 74 -8.92 15.49 4.86
C ILE A 74 -9.50 14.29 5.57
N SER A 75 -10.37 13.54 4.90
CA SER A 75 -10.94 12.32 5.45
C SER A 75 -11.02 11.18 4.43
N GLY A 76 -10.97 9.95 4.93
CA GLY A 76 -11.18 8.76 4.12
C GLY A 76 -10.34 7.56 4.54
N THR A 77 -10.11 6.64 3.61
CA THR A 77 -9.34 5.42 3.85
C THR A 77 -8.22 5.25 2.83
N LEU A 78 -7.15 4.58 3.23
CA LEU A 78 -6.08 4.20 2.33
C LEU A 78 -6.45 2.96 1.54
N PHE A 79 -5.97 2.93 0.30
CA PHE A 79 -5.87 1.70 -0.48
C PHE A 79 -4.98 0.70 0.28
N VAL A 80 -5.55 -0.47 0.56
CA VAL A 80 -4.82 -1.61 1.12
C VAL A 80 -4.56 -2.59 -0.02
N PRO A 81 -3.29 -2.79 -0.45
CA PRO A 81 -3.00 -3.82 -1.43
C PRO A 81 -3.35 -5.18 -0.82
N GLN A 82 -4.05 -6.01 -1.59
CA GLN A 82 -4.09 -7.42 -1.24
C GLN A 82 -2.69 -7.98 -1.45
N ALA A 83 -2.15 -8.65 -0.42
CA ALA A 83 -0.94 -9.43 -0.59
C ALA A 83 -1.18 -10.44 -1.73
N PRO A 84 -0.27 -10.54 -2.71
CA PRO A 84 -0.42 -11.54 -3.76
C PRO A 84 -0.47 -12.91 -3.09
N ILE A 85 -1.47 -13.70 -3.45
CA ILE A 85 -1.54 -15.10 -3.04
C ILE A 85 -0.45 -15.82 -3.84
N LEU A 86 0.70 -16.06 -3.22
CA LEU A 86 1.77 -16.84 -3.83
C LEU A 86 1.35 -18.31 -3.78
N THR A 87 0.84 -18.82 -4.91
CA THR A 87 0.65 -20.25 -5.08
C THR A 87 1.94 -20.87 -5.61
N PRO A 88 2.48 -21.92 -4.99
CA PRO A 88 3.62 -22.63 -5.55
C PRO A 88 3.25 -23.19 -6.92
N GLU A 89 3.96 -22.76 -7.95
CA GLU A 89 3.86 -23.32 -9.30
C GLU A 89 4.96 -24.36 -9.49
N LYS A 90 4.62 -25.52 -10.06
CA LYS A 90 5.60 -26.54 -10.40
C LYS A 90 6.33 -26.15 -11.68
N ILE A 91 7.41 -25.39 -11.52
CA ILE A 91 8.33 -25.04 -12.60
C ILE A 91 9.48 -26.05 -12.59
N PRO A 92 9.78 -26.72 -13.72
CA PRO A 92 10.91 -27.64 -13.80
C PRO A 92 12.21 -26.85 -13.92
N PHE A 93 12.82 -26.51 -12.78
CA PHE A 93 14.18 -25.98 -12.74
C PHE A 93 15.18 -27.13 -12.79
N GLU A 94 16.23 -26.99 -13.59
CA GLU A 94 17.37 -27.89 -13.56
C GLU A 94 18.26 -27.51 -12.38
N ILE A 95 18.48 -28.45 -11.45
CA ILE A 95 19.38 -28.26 -10.31
C ILE A 95 20.79 -28.60 -10.78
N LEU A 96 21.69 -27.61 -10.79
CA LEU A 96 23.09 -27.77 -11.18
C LEU A 96 23.95 -28.22 -10.00
N TYR A 97 23.59 -27.80 -8.78
CA TYR A 97 24.27 -28.18 -7.54
C TYR A 97 23.37 -27.93 -6.32
N GLU A 98 23.43 -28.80 -5.32
CA GLU A 98 22.70 -28.67 -4.05
C GLU A 98 23.55 -29.25 -2.90
N ASP A 99 23.65 -28.50 -1.80
CA ASP A 99 24.19 -28.96 -0.52
C ASP A 99 23.35 -28.43 0.66
N ASP A 100 23.79 -28.67 1.89
CA ASP A 100 23.06 -28.28 3.11
C ASP A 100 22.92 -26.74 3.29
N ALA A 101 23.65 -25.94 2.52
CA ALA A 101 23.71 -24.48 2.64
C ALA A 101 23.36 -23.72 1.35
N LEU A 102 23.46 -24.35 0.17
CA LEU A 102 23.39 -23.71 -1.14
C LEU A 102 22.63 -24.55 -2.17
N LEU A 103 21.87 -23.86 -3.03
CA LEU A 103 21.19 -24.41 -4.20
C LEU A 103 21.52 -23.57 -5.44
N PHE A 104 22.14 -24.19 -6.43
CA PHE A 104 22.35 -23.62 -7.76
C PHE A 104 21.39 -24.28 -8.74
N LEU A 105 20.56 -23.46 -9.36
CA LEU A 105 19.61 -23.88 -10.38
C LEU A 105 19.81 -23.08 -11.66
N SER A 106 19.52 -23.71 -12.79
CA SER A 106 19.44 -23.06 -14.10
C SER A 106 18.07 -22.43 -14.26
N LYS A 107 18.02 -21.10 -14.42
CA LYS A 107 16.78 -20.41 -14.77
C LYS A 107 16.52 -20.60 -16.27
N PRO A 108 15.37 -21.14 -16.70
CA PRO A 108 15.03 -21.19 -18.10
C PRO A 108 14.92 -19.76 -18.70
N PRO A 109 15.24 -19.58 -20.00
CA PRO A 109 15.32 -18.27 -20.66
C PRO A 109 14.01 -17.47 -20.61
#